data_AF-A0A9X3J394-F1
#
_entry.id   AF-A0A9X3J394-F1
#
_cell.length_a   1.000
_cell.length_b   1.000
_cell.length_c   1.000
_cell.angle_alpha   90.00
_cell.angle_beta   90.00
_cell.angle_gamma   90.00
#
_symmetry.space_group_name_H-M   'P 1'
#
loop_
_entity.id
_entity.type
_entity.pdbx_description
1 polymer ?
#
loop_
_entity_poly.entity_id
_entity_poly.type
_entity_poly.pdbx_seq_one_letter_code
_entity_poly.pdbx_strand_id
1 'polypeptide(L)'
;MSLATLCQRCALCCDGDLFATVPLQPGEVDAVRRRGLVVLDRDAGPALAQPCAALQARSCTIYDDRPAPCRTYECMLYAALAADEVGLEGALATVAEARARLAAVADALPGEGPALARARVAAREGHLSPETYALVVHASEFLERRFRGHTRR
;
A
#
# COMPACT_ATOMS: atom_id res chain seq x y z
N MET A 1 -21.79 0.06 -0.48
CA MET A 1 -20.96 -1.17 -0.61
C MET A 1 -19.75 -1.03 -1.54
N SER A 2 -19.59 0.08 -2.28
CA SER A 2 -18.49 0.30 -3.23
C SER A 2 -17.12 0.47 -2.55
N LEU A 3 -17.05 1.18 -1.42
CA LEU A 3 -15.80 1.51 -0.72
C LEU A 3 -15.05 0.28 -0.20
N ALA A 4 -15.74 -0.64 0.47
CA ALA A 4 -15.13 -1.89 0.92
C ALA A 4 -14.65 -2.76 -0.25
N THR A 5 -15.43 -2.78 -1.33
CA THR A 5 -15.07 -3.48 -2.58
C THR A 5 -13.80 -2.91 -3.20
N LEU A 6 -13.65 -1.58 -3.21
CA LEU A 6 -12.42 -0.92 -3.68
C LEU A 6 -11.22 -1.41 -2.86
N CYS A 7 -11.26 -1.31 -1.54
CA CYS A 7 -10.13 -1.70 -0.68
C CYS A 7 -9.76 -3.19 -0.83
N GLN A 8 -10.75 -4.09 -0.85
CA GLN A 8 -10.55 -5.54 -1.01
C GLN A 8 -10.06 -5.97 -2.41
N ARG A 9 -10.12 -5.07 -3.40
CA ARG A 9 -9.55 -5.30 -4.74
C ARG A 9 -8.24 -4.53 -4.97
N CYS A 10 -8.05 -3.42 -4.26
CA CYS A 10 -6.93 -2.51 -4.41
C CYS A 10 -5.65 -3.05 -3.78
N ALA A 11 -5.68 -3.40 -2.50
CA ALA A 11 -4.54 -3.91 -1.72
C ALA A 11 -3.27 -3.03 -1.61
N LEU A 12 -3.19 -1.86 -2.26
CA LEU A 12 -1.96 -1.05 -2.30
C LEU A 12 -1.54 -0.49 -0.93
N CYS A 13 -2.46 -0.35 0.02
CA CYS A 13 -2.12 0.04 1.38
C CYS A 13 -1.52 -1.12 2.21
N CYS A 14 -1.67 -2.36 1.73
CA CYS A 14 -1.33 -3.59 2.45
C CYS A 14 -0.17 -4.39 1.83
N ASP A 15 0.30 -4.02 0.63
CA ASP A 15 1.27 -4.80 -0.13
C ASP A 15 2.71 -4.33 0.04
N GLY A 16 2.94 -3.27 0.82
CA GLY A 16 4.26 -2.74 1.09
C GLY A 16 4.79 -1.71 0.09
N ASP A 17 4.08 -1.46 -1.02
CA ASP A 17 4.53 -0.50 -2.03
C ASP A 17 4.24 0.95 -1.63
N LEU A 18 3.08 1.20 -1.02
CA LEU A 18 2.79 2.50 -0.41
C LEU A 18 3.48 2.61 0.95
N PHE A 19 3.07 1.78 1.92
CA PHE A 19 3.53 1.91 3.30
C PHE A 19 4.48 0.77 3.65
N ALA A 20 5.58 1.09 4.32
CA ALA A 20 6.44 0.06 4.93
C ALA A 20 5.88 -0.43 6.28
N THR A 21 5.14 0.44 6.98
CA THR A 21 4.57 0.18 8.29
C THR A 21 3.27 0.96 8.48
N VAL A 22 2.35 0.43 9.30
CA VAL A 22 1.15 1.13 9.78
C VAL A 22 1.28 1.31 11.30
N PRO A 23 1.25 2.54 11.85
CA PRO A 23 1.34 2.73 13.30
C PRO A 23 0.18 2.01 13.99
N LEU A 24 0.41 1.41 15.15
CA LEU A 24 -0.62 0.79 15.97
C LEU A 24 -0.81 1.57 17.26
N GLN A 25 -2.03 1.61 17.76
CA GLN A 25 -2.27 2.06 19.12
C GLN A 25 -1.76 0.99 20.11
N PRO A 26 -1.23 1.37 21.29
CA PRO A 26 -0.73 0.40 22.26
C PRO A 26 -1.73 -0.72 22.62
N GLY A 27 -3.03 -0.40 22.71
CA GLY A 27 -4.09 -1.37 23.01
C GLY A 27 -4.42 -2.36 21.87
N GLU A 28 -3.89 -2.16 20.67
CA GLU A 28 -4.17 -3.01 19.50
C GLU A 28 -3.13 -4.12 19.30
N VAL A 29 -1.95 -3.97 19.89
CA VAL A 29 -0.77 -4.82 19.64
C VAL A 29 -1.08 -6.30 19.87
N ASP A 30 -1.70 -6.64 21.00
CA ASP A 30 -1.99 -8.03 21.32
C ASP A 30 -3.07 -8.63 20.41
N ALA A 31 -4.07 -7.84 20.03
CA ALA A 31 -5.10 -8.28 19.09
C ALA A 31 -4.51 -8.55 17.70
N VAL A 32 -3.63 -7.67 17.23
CA VAL A 32 -2.90 -7.79 15.97
C VAL A 32 -2.00 -9.04 15.98
N ARG A 33 -1.23 -9.26 17.05
CA ARG A 33 -0.37 -10.45 17.21
C ARG A 33 -1.17 -11.75 17.23
N ARG A 34 -2.32 -11.79 17.92
CA ARG A 34 -3.20 -12.97 17.95
C ARG A 34 -3.76 -13.36 16.57
N ARG A 35 -3.80 -12.42 15.62
CA ARG A 35 -4.19 -12.67 14.23
C ARG A 35 -3.01 -13.09 13.33
N GLY A 36 -1.84 -13.33 13.91
CA GLY A 36 -0.63 -13.72 13.17
C GLY A 36 0.03 -12.59 12.39
N LEU A 37 -0.33 -11.32 12.69
CA LEU A 37 0.29 -10.18 12.04
C LEU A 37 1.60 -9.78 12.73
N VAL A 38 2.54 -9.30 11.93
CA VAL A 38 3.88 -8.92 12.40
C VAL A 38 3.86 -7.50 12.94
N VAL A 39 4.20 -7.35 14.22
CA VAL A 39 4.38 -6.04 14.88
C VAL A 39 5.86 -5.76 15.04
N LEU A 40 6.30 -4.59 14.58
CA LEU A 40 7.63 -4.05 14.75
C LEU A 40 7.61 -3.04 15.89
N ASP A 41 8.60 -3.12 16.78
CA ASP A 41 8.85 -2.07 17.75
C ASP A 41 9.76 -1.01 17.11
N ARG A 42 9.28 0.25 17.08
CA ARG A 42 9.97 1.40 16.48
C ARG A 42 10.08 2.51 17.52
N ASP A 43 10.97 3.45 17.30
CA ASP A 43 11.13 4.61 18.19
C ASP A 43 9.83 5.43 18.33
N ALA A 44 9.00 5.47 17.28
CA ALA A 44 7.71 6.15 17.27
C ALA A 44 6.55 5.31 17.86
N GLY A 45 6.84 4.11 18.40
CA GLY A 45 5.85 3.16 18.92
C GLY A 45 5.67 1.91 18.05
N PRO A 46 4.79 0.98 18.49
CA PRO A 46 4.56 -0.27 17.78
C PRO A 46 3.90 -0.01 16.41
N ALA A 47 4.30 -0.78 15.40
CA ALA A 47 3.77 -0.65 14.06
C ALA A 47 3.56 -2.01 13.39
N LEU A 48 2.46 -2.17 12.67
CA LEU A 48 2.20 -3.32 11.82
C LEU A 48 3.11 -3.27 10.59
N ALA A 49 3.88 -4.34 10.37
CA ALA A 49 4.75 -4.47 9.20
C ALA A 49 3.94 -4.60 7.90
N GLN A 50 4.50 -4.07 6.81
CA GLN A 50 4.01 -4.28 5.44
C GLN A 50 5.11 -4.95 4.59
N PRO A 51 4.79 -5.87 3.66
CA PRO A 51 3.45 -6.37 3.32
C PRO A 51 2.71 -7.00 4.51
N CYS A 52 1.41 -6.74 4.62
CA CYS A 52 0.58 -7.25 5.70
C CYS A 52 0.39 -8.77 5.56
N ALA A 53 0.63 -9.53 6.64
CA ALA A 53 0.44 -10.98 6.63
C ALA A 53 -1.02 -11.42 6.38
N ALA A 54 -2.01 -10.54 6.61
CA ALA A 54 -3.41 -10.79 6.26
C ALA A 54 -3.74 -10.55 4.79
N LEU A 55 -2.79 -10.09 3.96
CA LEU A 55 -3.04 -9.89 2.54
C LEU A 55 -2.92 -11.22 1.79
N GLN A 56 -4.04 -11.75 1.30
CA GLN A 56 -4.08 -12.96 0.47
C GLN A 56 -4.84 -12.68 -0.83
N ALA A 57 -4.21 -12.96 -1.97
CA ALA A 57 -4.80 -12.73 -3.29
C ALA A 57 -5.45 -11.33 -3.46
N ARG A 58 -4.81 -10.29 -2.89
CA ARG A 58 -5.26 -8.89 -2.85
C ARG A 58 -6.47 -8.59 -1.96
N SER A 59 -6.95 -9.55 -1.19
CA SER A 59 -7.97 -9.33 -0.17
C SER A 59 -7.40 -9.45 1.23
N CYS A 60 -7.93 -8.65 2.16
CA CYS A 60 -7.57 -8.72 3.56
C CYS A 60 -8.41 -9.82 4.23
N THR A 61 -7.77 -10.85 4.77
CA THR A 61 -8.44 -11.97 5.44
C THR A 61 -9.09 -11.61 6.78
N ILE A 62 -8.78 -10.42 7.32
CA ILE A 62 -9.32 -9.89 8.56
C ILE A 62 -10.05 -8.56 8.36
N TYR A 63 -10.66 -8.33 7.18
CA TYR A 63 -11.17 -7.02 6.77
C TYR A 63 -12.09 -6.35 7.81
N ASP A 64 -12.94 -7.14 8.47
CA ASP A 64 -13.88 -6.64 9.50
C ASP A 64 -13.19 -6.36 10.85
N ASP A 65 -12.09 -7.08 11.12
CA ASP A 65 -11.29 -7.02 12.34
C ASP A 65 -10.02 -6.17 12.19
N ARG A 66 -9.94 -5.36 11.14
CA ARG A 66 -8.79 -4.47 10.89
C ARG A 66 -8.50 -3.58 12.11
N PRO A 67 -7.22 -3.33 12.43
CA PRO A 67 -6.86 -2.34 13.43
C PRO A 67 -7.37 -0.96 12.99
N ALA A 68 -7.61 -0.07 13.95
CA ALA A 68 -8.20 1.24 13.75
C ALA A 68 -7.50 2.05 12.65
N PRO A 69 -6.16 2.13 12.57
CA PRO A 69 -5.50 2.87 11.49
C PRO A 69 -5.77 2.29 10.10
N CYS A 70 -5.92 0.97 9.96
CA CYS A 70 -6.33 0.35 8.69
C CYS A 70 -7.80 0.59 8.35
N ARG A 71 -8.65 0.87 9.35
CA ARG A 71 -10.10 1.11 9.19
C ARG A 71 -10.41 2.57 8.89
N THR A 72 -9.69 3.50 9.51
CA THR A 72 -9.93 4.95 9.42
C THR A 72 -9.12 5.63 8.33
N TYR A 73 -8.10 4.96 7.78
CA TYR A 73 -7.32 5.52 6.68
C TYR A 73 -8.14 5.57 5.38
N GLU A 74 -8.29 6.77 4.84
CA GLU A 74 -8.92 7.04 3.55
C GLU A 74 -7.85 7.52 2.57
N CYS A 75 -7.47 6.65 1.63
CA CYS A 75 -6.58 7.04 0.55
C CYS A 75 -7.30 8.00 -0.41
N MET A 76 -6.58 8.79 -1.21
CA MET A 76 -7.20 9.74 -2.14
C MET A 76 -8.25 9.10 -3.07
N LEU A 77 -7.96 7.90 -3.60
CA LEU A 77 -8.90 7.18 -4.45
C LEU A 77 -10.16 6.75 -3.69
N TYR A 78 -10.01 6.38 -2.41
CA TYR A 78 -11.13 6.07 -1.54
C TYR A 78 -11.97 7.33 -1.30
N ALA A 79 -11.34 8.45 -0.97
CA ALA A 79 -12.01 9.72 -0.72
C ALA A 79 -12.78 10.20 -1.97
N ALA A 80 -12.16 10.13 -3.15
CA ALA A 80 -12.81 10.47 -4.42
C ALA A 80 -14.01 9.56 -4.73
N LEU A 81 -13.92 8.26 -4.45
CA LEU A 81 -15.07 7.34 -4.60
C LEU A 81 -16.15 7.62 -3.54
N ALA A 82 -15.78 8.01 -2.32
CA ALA A 82 -16.71 8.32 -1.24
C ALA A 82 -17.46 9.63 -1.49
N ALA A 83 -16.83 10.58 -2.18
CA ALA A 83 -17.42 11.84 -2.60
C ALA A 83 -18.09 11.78 -4.00
N ASP A 84 -18.24 10.58 -4.58
CA ASP A 84 -18.82 10.36 -5.91
C ASP A 84 -18.10 11.12 -7.06
N GLU A 85 -16.85 11.55 -6.86
CA GLU A 85 -16.00 12.19 -7.89
C GLU A 85 -15.53 11.18 -8.94
N VAL A 86 -15.49 9.89 -8.57
CA VAL A 86 -15.18 8.78 -9.47
C VAL A 86 -16.09 7.60 -9.15
N GLY A 87 -16.63 6.94 -10.19
CA GLY A 87 -17.39 5.70 -10.01
C GLY A 87 -16.48 4.50 -9.66
N LEU A 88 -17.05 3.44 -9.09
CA LEU A 88 -16.30 2.23 -8.70
C LEU A 88 -15.50 1.63 -9.87
N GLU A 89 -16.06 1.62 -11.08
CA GLU A 89 -15.37 1.14 -12.28
C GLU A 89 -14.12 1.98 -12.60
N GLY A 90 -14.25 3.32 -12.62
CA GLY A 90 -13.13 4.23 -12.83
C GLY A 90 -12.06 4.12 -11.73
N ALA A 91 -12.49 3.89 -10.48
CA ALA A 91 -11.58 3.65 -9.38
C ALA A 91 -10.80 2.33 -9.58
N LEU A 92 -11.47 1.25 -9.98
CA LEU A 92 -10.81 -0.03 -10.28
C LEU A 92 -9.89 0.07 -11.52
N ALA A 93 -10.20 0.90 -12.50
CA ALA A 93 -9.29 1.20 -13.61
C ALA A 93 -8.01 1.89 -13.12
N THR A 94 -8.13 2.85 -12.20
CA THR A 94 -6.94 3.49 -11.57
C THR A 94 -6.10 2.49 -10.79
N VAL A 95 -6.73 1.54 -10.08
CA VAL A 95 -6.04 0.42 -9.41
C VAL A 95 -5.29 -0.45 -10.42
N ALA A 96 -5.93 -0.82 -11.53
CA ALA A 96 -5.31 -1.64 -12.56
C ALA A 96 -4.06 -0.96 -13.15
N GLU A 97 -4.13 0.36 -13.41
CA GLU A 97 -2.98 1.14 -13.88
C GLU A 97 -1.83 1.18 -12.85
N ALA A 98 -2.15 1.42 -11.57
CA ALA A 98 -1.16 1.36 -10.50
C ALA A 98 -0.43 0.01 -10.46
N ARG A 99 -1.20 -1.09 -10.58
CA ARG A 99 -0.67 -2.45 -10.56
C ARG A 99 0.21 -2.75 -11.77
N ALA A 100 -0.16 -2.28 -12.96
CA ALA A 100 0.66 -2.43 -14.15
C ALA A 100 1.99 -1.70 -14.02
N ARG A 101 1.99 -0.47 -13.48
CA ARG A 101 3.22 0.30 -13.23
C ARG A 101 4.13 -0.40 -12.21
N LEU A 102 3.56 -0.93 -11.12
CA LEU A 102 4.31 -1.70 -10.13
C LEU A 102 4.87 -3.00 -10.69
N ALA A 103 4.11 -3.69 -11.54
CA ALA A 103 4.58 -4.90 -12.23
C ALA A 103 5.77 -4.60 -13.14
N ALA A 104 5.73 -3.50 -13.91
CA ALA A 104 6.86 -3.09 -14.75
C ALA A 104 8.13 -2.81 -13.93
N VAL A 105 8.00 -2.16 -12.77
CA VAL A 105 9.13 -1.98 -11.84
C VAL A 105 9.60 -3.33 -11.30
N ALA A 106 8.65 -4.22 -10.98
CA ALA A 106 8.96 -5.52 -10.41
C ALA A 106 9.73 -6.41 -11.39
N ASP A 107 9.35 -6.42 -12.66
CA ASP A 107 9.98 -7.20 -13.74
C ASP A 107 11.38 -6.68 -14.09
N ALA A 108 11.63 -5.38 -13.89
CA ALA A 108 12.92 -4.75 -14.14
C ALA A 108 13.95 -4.97 -13.01
N LEU A 109 13.56 -5.56 -11.88
CA LEU A 109 14.42 -5.72 -10.70
C LEU A 109 14.40 -7.17 -10.19
N PRO A 110 15.54 -7.73 -9.77
CA PRO A 110 15.56 -9.06 -9.16
C PRO A 110 14.97 -9.08 -7.74
N GLY A 111 14.54 -10.26 -7.30
CA GLY A 111 14.09 -10.52 -5.93
C GLY A 111 12.59 -10.41 -5.69
N GLU A 112 12.17 -10.80 -4.48
CA GLU A 112 10.76 -10.87 -4.06
C GLU A 112 10.37 -9.71 -3.14
N GLY A 113 9.06 -9.46 -3.01
CA GLY A 113 8.49 -8.40 -2.16
C GLY A 113 8.16 -7.11 -2.91
N PRO A 114 7.84 -6.02 -2.17
CA PRO A 114 7.32 -4.79 -2.77
C PRO A 114 8.28 -4.18 -3.77
N ALA A 115 7.78 -3.86 -4.97
CA ALA A 115 8.59 -3.38 -6.08
C ALA A 115 9.31 -2.07 -5.73
N LEU A 116 8.61 -1.12 -5.12
CA LEU A 116 9.19 0.16 -4.73
C LEU A 116 10.12 0.06 -3.52
N ALA A 117 9.96 -0.96 -2.66
CA ALA A 117 10.92 -1.19 -1.58
C ALA A 117 12.24 -1.71 -2.13
N ARG A 118 12.20 -2.67 -3.05
CA ARG A 118 13.40 -3.18 -3.75
C ARG A 118 14.08 -2.09 -4.56
N ALA A 119 13.32 -1.30 -5.30
CA ALA A 119 13.84 -0.16 -6.06
C ALA A 119 14.59 0.85 -5.17
N ARG A 120 14.07 1.15 -3.97
CA ARG A 120 14.74 2.04 -3.00
C ARG A 120 16.08 1.49 -2.52
N VAL A 121 16.17 0.17 -2.30
CA VAL A 121 17.44 -0.48 -1.93
C VAL A 121 18.43 -0.40 -3.09
N ALA A 122 18.03 -0.85 -4.28
CA ALA A 122 18.87 -0.80 -5.47
C ALA A 122 19.34 0.63 -5.82
N ALA A 123 18.49 1.64 -5.63
CA ALA A 123 18.86 3.04 -5.84
C ALA A 123 19.98 3.50 -4.89
N ARG A 124 19.92 3.11 -3.61
CA ARG A 124 20.93 3.46 -2.60
C ARG A 124 22.28 2.79 -2.88
N GLU A 125 22.24 1.60 -3.46
CA GLU A 125 23.43 0.85 -3.84
C GLU A 125 23.98 1.25 -5.22
N GLY A 126 23.30 2.13 -5.95
CA GLY A 126 23.72 2.56 -7.30
C GLY A 126 23.46 1.52 -8.40
N HIS A 127 22.54 0.58 -8.17
CA HIS A 127 22.27 -0.56 -9.05
C HIS A 127 21.11 -0.34 -10.05
N LEU A 128 20.54 0.86 -10.14
CA LEU A 128 19.44 1.13 -11.08
C LEU A 128 19.96 1.57 -12.45
N SER A 129 19.52 0.89 -13.51
CA SER A 129 19.67 1.39 -14.87
C SER A 129 18.82 2.66 -15.08
N PRO A 130 19.17 3.53 -16.04
CA PRO A 130 18.36 4.71 -16.37
C PRO A 130 16.90 4.36 -16.72
N GLU A 131 16.67 3.26 -17.44
CA GLU A 131 15.33 2.80 -17.81
C GLU A 131 14.54 2.37 -16.57
N THR A 132 15.17 1.61 -15.68
CA THR A 132 14.55 1.15 -14.43
C THR A 132 14.25 2.31 -13.50
N TYR A 133 15.16 3.29 -13.41
CA TYR A 133 14.94 4.51 -12.64
C TYR A 133 13.70 5.27 -13.16
N ALA A 134 13.55 5.41 -14.48
CA ALA A 134 12.38 6.06 -15.07
C ALA A 134 11.07 5.34 -14.70
N LEU A 135 11.04 4.00 -14.76
CA LEU A 135 9.89 3.21 -14.31
C LEU A 135 9.53 3.48 -12.85
N VAL A 136 10.54 3.50 -11.97
CA VAL A 136 10.37 3.76 -10.53
C VAL A 136 9.78 5.15 -10.29
N VAL A 137 10.31 6.18 -10.97
CA VAL A 137 9.80 7.55 -10.88
C VAL A 137 8.34 7.61 -11.33
N HIS A 138 8.03 7.08 -12.51
CA HIS A 138 6.66 7.12 -13.06
C HIS A 138 5.65 6.34 -12.22
N ALA A 139 6.05 5.20 -11.62
CA ALA A 139 5.21 4.46 -10.70
C ALA A 139 4.97 5.26 -9.41
N SER A 140 6.04 5.80 -8.81
CA SER A 140 5.98 6.55 -7.55
C SER A 140 5.11 7.81 -7.69
N GLU A 141 5.30 8.59 -8.74
CA GLU A 141 4.51 9.81 -9.00
C GLU A 141 3.02 9.51 -9.21
N PHE A 142 2.72 8.41 -9.90
CA PHE A 142 1.34 7.98 -10.09
C PHE A 142 0.68 7.59 -8.77
N LEU A 143 1.39 6.79 -7.98
CA LEU A 143 0.90 6.35 -6.68
C LEU A 143 0.69 7.53 -5.72
N GLU A 144 1.64 8.46 -5.68
CA GLU A 144 1.50 9.65 -4.84
C GLU A 144 0.30 10.51 -5.25
N ARG A 145 0.13 10.77 -6.55
CA ARG A 145 -0.97 11.58 -7.07
C ARG A 145 -2.35 10.94 -6.88
N ARG A 146 -2.45 9.60 -6.94
CA ARG A 146 -3.75 8.90 -6.96
C ARG A 146 -4.16 8.30 -5.63
N PHE A 147 -3.22 8.00 -4.73
CA PHE A 147 -3.52 7.26 -3.50
C PHE A 147 -3.16 8.03 -2.23
N ARG A 148 -2.10 8.83 -2.22
CA ARG A 148 -1.62 9.44 -0.98
C ARG A 148 -1.96 10.91 -0.87
N GLY A 149 -1.77 11.67 -1.95
CA GLY A 149 -2.02 13.11 -1.96
C GLY A 149 -1.08 13.88 -1.06
N HIS A 150 -0.83 15.14 -1.43
CA HIS A 150 -0.26 16.07 -0.47
C HIS A 150 -1.33 16.27 0.59
N THR A 151 -1.18 15.67 1.77
CA THR A 151 -1.92 16.13 2.95
C THR A 151 -1.61 17.62 3.07
N ARG A 152 -2.55 18.48 2.66
CA ARG A 152 -2.66 19.81 3.21
C ARG A 152 -2.88 19.57 4.70
N ARG A 153 -1.80 19.67 5.47
CA ARG A 153 -1.89 20.02 6.88
C ARG A 153 -2.62 21.35 7.00
#